data_AF-A0A8S3RL87-F1
#
_entry.id   AF-A0A8S3RL87-F1
#
_cell.length_a   1.000
_cell.length_b   1.000
_cell.length_c   1.000
_cell.angle_alpha   90.00
_cell.angle_beta   90.00
_cell.angle_gamma   90.00
#
_symmetry.space_group_name_H-M   'P 1'
#
loop_
_entity.id
_entity.type
_entity.pdbx_description
1 polymer ?
#
loop_
_entity_poly.entity_id
_entity_poly.type
_entity_poly.pdbx_seq_one_letter_code
_entity_poly.pdbx_strand_id
1 'polypeptide(L)'
;MWKIFYEKYKKCVETYIPKTNPKPGCQPKPLWLTFDCLSNIKRKQKAWSRYLATRRAVDFDFYKVARNRANENVRKAKKEYEKLVASKAKTEPKHFWTYVKSKVKSKSAVSNLMKPNGNLTTSDKEKATVLNDFFTSVFTAENPNNIPNIEERNFESSLDHFVINQDTVEKYLLLLNGSKSMGPDNIHPLIVKNDTKIYAPTSKSDVLQNDLDALYDWSKLWDMKFNVNKCKQIHYGRNNPENVYTMNNIDIIKDEQEKDLGIIFQNDLKFSQHISSKINKANSILGLINRTFIFKDQYTFLRLYVALVRPHVEYGNTIWYPHLKKDINAVEKVQMRATKLIPDIRHLSYEDRLKVLKLPSLTHRRRRGDMIQAFKILKGFEDISYERFFTVISTNTRGHNWKLAKPRCNTSFRLRHFSQRIINDWNNLPVEVISSKTVEAFKISIDRHWESVMYQLRN
;
A
#
# COMPACT_ATOMS: atom_id res chain seq x y z
N MET A 1 41.12 -14.38 15.27
CA MET A 1 39.84 -14.92 15.82
C MET A 1 38.73 -15.02 14.76
N TRP A 2 38.49 -13.98 13.96
CA TRP A 2 37.47 -13.98 12.89
C TRP A 2 37.67 -15.06 11.81
N LYS A 3 38.90 -15.26 11.31
CA LYS A 3 39.22 -16.33 10.32
C LYS A 3 38.82 -17.73 10.83
N ILE A 4 39.14 -18.03 12.08
CA ILE A 4 38.83 -19.31 12.72
C ILE A 4 37.31 -19.48 12.89
N PHE A 5 36.61 -18.41 13.27
CA PHE A 5 35.15 -18.42 13.35
C PHE A 5 34.51 -18.60 11.96
N TYR A 6 34.97 -17.85 10.96
CA TYR A 6 34.46 -17.92 9.59
C TYR A 6 34.68 -19.30 8.97
N GLU A 7 35.85 -19.91 9.20
CA GLU A 7 36.13 -21.25 8.71
C GLU A 7 35.34 -22.33 9.45
N LYS A 8 35.18 -22.23 10.77
CA LYS A 8 34.30 -23.15 11.52
C LYS A 8 32.84 -23.00 11.09
N TYR A 9 32.36 -21.76 10.89
CA TYR A 9 31.02 -21.48 10.40
C TYR A 9 30.81 -22.04 8.99
N LYS A 10 31.74 -21.81 8.07
CA LYS A 10 31.67 -22.32 6.69
C LYS A 10 31.69 -23.85 6.66
N LYS A 11 32.52 -24.48 7.51
CA LYS A 11 32.55 -25.93 7.69
C LYS A 11 31.23 -26.46 8.24
N CYS A 12 30.62 -25.79 9.22
CA CYS A 12 29.30 -26.15 9.74
C CYS A 12 28.20 -25.98 8.68
N VAL A 13 28.24 -24.91 7.90
CA VAL A 13 27.30 -24.65 6.79
C VAL A 13 27.40 -25.75 5.73
N GLU A 14 28.61 -26.15 5.34
CA GLU A 14 28.81 -27.19 4.33
C GLU A 14 28.47 -28.60 4.82
N THR A 15 28.66 -28.87 6.12
CA THR A 15 28.44 -30.20 6.72
C THR A 15 26.98 -30.44 7.10
N TYR A 16 26.30 -29.42 7.63
CA TYR A 16 25.00 -29.60 8.27
C TYR A 16 23.82 -28.94 7.55
N ILE A 17 24.06 -28.13 6.51
CA ILE A 17 22.98 -27.58 5.67
C ILE A 17 22.81 -28.47 4.44
N PRO A 18 21.68 -29.21 4.31
CA PRO A 18 21.45 -30.06 3.16
C PRO A 18 21.41 -29.23 1.88
N LYS A 19 22.33 -29.50 0.95
CA LYS A 19 22.29 -28.93 -0.40
C LYS A 19 21.30 -29.73 -1.24
N THR A 20 20.16 -29.13 -1.59
CA THR A 20 19.24 -29.73 -2.57
C THR A 20 19.61 -29.27 -3.97
N ASN A 21 19.99 -30.19 -4.84
CA ASN A 21 20.01 -29.92 -6.28
C ASN A 21 18.56 -29.83 -6.77
N PRO A 22 18.08 -28.68 -7.28
CA PRO A 22 16.75 -28.63 -7.89
C PRO A 22 16.75 -29.59 -9.08
N LYS A 23 15.90 -30.62 -9.05
CA LYS A 23 15.79 -31.57 -10.17
C LYS A 23 15.47 -30.79 -11.46
N PRO A 24 16.34 -30.83 -12.49
CA PRO A 24 16.02 -30.19 -13.75
C PRO A 24 14.79 -30.86 -14.35
N GLY A 25 13.78 -30.07 -14.72
CA GLY A 25 12.62 -30.53 -15.48
C GLY A 25 11.36 -30.90 -14.68
N CYS A 26 11.39 -30.96 -13.35
CA CYS A 26 10.13 -31.12 -12.58
C CYS A 26 9.48 -29.76 -12.36
N GLN A 27 8.49 -29.40 -13.18
CA GLN A 27 7.64 -28.25 -12.84
C GLN A 27 6.99 -28.53 -11.46
N PRO A 28 7.07 -27.58 -10.51
CA PRO A 28 6.43 -27.75 -9.23
C PRO A 28 4.95 -28.04 -9.45
N LYS A 29 4.44 -29.06 -8.76
CA LYS A 29 3.02 -29.42 -8.85
C LYS A 29 2.18 -28.19 -8.51
N PRO A 30 1.04 -27.98 -9.19
CA PRO A 30 0.18 -26.86 -8.87
C PRO A 30 -0.23 -26.90 -7.40
N LEU A 31 -0.18 -25.75 -6.71
CA LEU A 31 -0.42 -25.65 -5.26
C LEU A 31 -1.82 -26.10 -4.83
N TRP A 32 -2.79 -26.11 -5.75
CA TRP A 32 -4.16 -26.59 -5.51
C TRP A 32 -4.32 -28.12 -5.63
N LEU A 33 -3.29 -28.85 -6.07
CA LEU A 33 -3.40 -30.27 -6.43
C LEU A 33 -3.39 -31.16 -5.18
N THR A 34 -4.53 -31.79 -4.87
CA THR A 34 -4.68 -32.74 -3.76
C THR A 34 -4.38 -34.19 -4.17
N PHE A 35 -4.20 -35.06 -3.18
CA PHE A 35 -4.07 -36.51 -3.41
C PHE A 35 -5.30 -37.09 -4.13
N ASP A 36 -6.50 -36.68 -3.72
CA ASP A 36 -7.75 -37.13 -4.35
C ASP A 36 -7.84 -36.71 -5.81
N CYS A 37 -7.37 -35.52 -6.17
CA CYS A 37 -7.28 -35.10 -7.56
C CYS A 37 -6.40 -36.05 -8.36
N LEU A 38 -5.19 -36.36 -7.86
CA LEU A 38 -4.27 -37.29 -8.51
C LEU A 38 -4.87 -38.69 -8.65
N SER A 39 -5.49 -39.20 -7.60
CA SER A 39 -6.15 -40.52 -7.60
C SER A 39 -7.25 -40.60 -8.65
N ASN A 40 -8.15 -39.61 -8.70
CA ASN A 40 -9.23 -39.57 -9.68
C ASN A 40 -8.73 -39.35 -11.11
N ILE A 41 -7.67 -38.54 -11.31
CA ILE A 41 -7.03 -38.38 -12.63
C ILE A 41 -6.46 -39.72 -13.12
N LYS A 42 -5.76 -40.46 -12.25
CA LYS A 42 -5.24 -41.79 -12.57
C LYS A 42 -6.35 -42.78 -12.89
N ARG A 43 -7.44 -42.78 -12.13
CA ARG A 43 -8.63 -43.63 -12.40
C ARG A 43 -9.25 -43.30 -13.76
N LYS A 44 -9.39 -42.02 -14.09
CA LYS A 44 -9.84 -41.55 -15.42
C LYS A 44 -8.92 -42.08 -16.53
N GLN A 45 -7.60 -41.97 -16.36
CA GLN A 45 -6.62 -42.45 -17.34
C GLN A 45 -6.71 -43.97 -17.53
N LYS A 46 -6.80 -44.75 -16.44
CA LYS A 46 -6.96 -46.20 -16.51
C LYS A 46 -8.26 -46.61 -17.24
N ALA A 47 -9.37 -45.95 -16.92
CA ALA A 47 -10.65 -46.21 -17.59
C ALA A 47 -10.58 -45.89 -19.10
N TRP A 48 -9.90 -44.81 -19.48
CA TRP A 48 -9.66 -44.46 -20.88
C TRP A 48 -8.82 -45.52 -21.61
N SER A 49 -7.70 -45.94 -21.03
CA SER A 49 -6.85 -47.00 -21.59
C SER A 49 -7.62 -48.32 -21.77
N ARG A 50 -8.47 -48.67 -20.79
CA ARG A 50 -9.33 -49.86 -20.87
C ARG A 50 -10.36 -49.76 -22.00
N TYR A 51 -10.99 -48.61 -22.18
CA TYR A 51 -11.89 -48.39 -23.32
C TYR A 51 -11.15 -48.47 -24.66
N LEU A 52 -9.95 -47.88 -24.77
CA LEU A 52 -9.16 -47.96 -26.01
C LEU A 52 -8.80 -49.39 -26.39
N ALA A 53 -8.54 -50.26 -25.40
CA ALA A 53 -8.22 -51.67 -25.62
C ALA A 53 -9.45 -52.52 -25.99
N THR A 54 -10.60 -52.25 -25.39
CA THR A 54 -11.79 -53.12 -25.51
C THR A 54 -12.82 -52.63 -26.52
N ARG A 55 -12.89 -51.31 -26.76
CA ARG A 55 -13.89 -50.60 -27.59
C ARG A 55 -15.35 -50.85 -27.21
N ARG A 56 -15.62 -51.43 -26.03
CA ARG A 56 -16.99 -51.69 -25.54
C ARG A 56 -17.67 -50.43 -25.03
N ALA A 57 -18.97 -50.31 -25.29
CA ALA A 57 -19.80 -49.19 -24.81
C ALA A 57 -19.80 -49.06 -23.27
N VAL A 58 -19.87 -50.19 -22.55
CA VAL A 58 -19.85 -50.20 -21.07
C VAL A 58 -18.56 -49.61 -20.51
N ASP A 59 -17.40 -49.91 -21.12
CA ASP A 59 -16.12 -49.36 -20.69
C ASP A 59 -16.02 -47.85 -20.99
N PHE A 60 -16.70 -47.38 -22.05
CA PHE A 60 -16.86 -45.94 -22.32
C PHE A 60 -17.73 -45.24 -21.28
N ASP A 61 -18.81 -45.86 -20.82
CA ASP A 61 -19.66 -45.33 -19.74
C ASP A 61 -18.89 -45.20 -18.42
N PHE A 62 -18.11 -46.21 -18.04
CA PHE A 62 -17.20 -46.13 -16.90
C PHE A 62 -16.19 -44.99 -17.03
N TYR A 63 -15.61 -44.79 -18.23
CA TYR A 63 -14.74 -43.64 -18.49
C TYR A 63 -15.48 -42.30 -18.31
N LYS A 64 -16.71 -42.15 -18.83
CA LYS A 64 -17.51 -40.92 -18.66
C LYS A 64 -17.70 -40.58 -17.19
N VAL A 65 -18.07 -41.56 -16.36
CA VAL A 65 -18.23 -41.38 -14.91
C VAL A 65 -16.91 -40.98 -14.25
N ALA A 66 -15.82 -41.71 -14.55
CA ALA A 66 -14.49 -41.41 -13.99
C ALA A 66 -13.98 -40.02 -14.42
N ARG A 67 -14.23 -39.61 -15.67
CA ARG A 67 -13.90 -38.30 -16.21
C ARG A 67 -14.67 -37.19 -15.49
N ASN A 68 -15.98 -37.33 -15.36
CA ASN A 68 -16.81 -36.34 -14.68
C ASN A 68 -16.39 -36.18 -13.22
N ARG A 69 -16.16 -37.29 -12.51
CA ARG A 69 -15.65 -37.28 -11.13
C ARG A 69 -14.29 -36.60 -11.02
N ALA A 70 -13.35 -36.89 -11.92
CA ALA A 70 -12.03 -36.25 -11.92
C ALA A 70 -12.13 -34.74 -12.21
N ASN A 71 -12.97 -34.34 -13.17
CA ASN A 71 -13.19 -32.93 -13.51
C ASN A 71 -13.81 -32.16 -12.34
N GLU A 72 -14.81 -32.74 -11.68
CA GLU A 72 -15.45 -32.17 -10.49
C GLU A 72 -14.45 -32.02 -9.34
N ASN A 73 -13.67 -33.06 -9.04
CA ASN A 73 -12.68 -33.03 -7.97
C ASN A 73 -11.61 -31.94 -8.21
N VAL A 74 -11.11 -31.84 -9.45
CA VAL A 74 -10.15 -30.79 -9.85
C VAL A 74 -10.78 -29.40 -9.74
N ARG A 75 -12.03 -29.23 -10.18
CA ARG A 75 -12.75 -27.95 -10.07
C ARG A 75 -12.93 -27.56 -8.60
N LYS A 76 -13.33 -28.50 -7.75
CA LYS A 76 -13.51 -28.30 -6.30
C LYS A 76 -12.19 -27.92 -5.63
N ALA A 77 -11.11 -28.66 -5.88
CA ALA A 77 -9.80 -28.38 -5.30
C ALA A 77 -9.27 -26.99 -5.71
N LYS A 78 -9.43 -26.59 -6.97
CA LYS A 78 -9.08 -25.24 -7.44
C LYS A 78 -9.91 -24.16 -6.74
N LYS A 79 -11.23 -24.38 -6.60
CA LYS A 79 -12.13 -23.43 -5.92
C LYS A 79 -11.75 -23.24 -4.45
N GLU A 80 -11.51 -24.33 -3.73
CA GLU A 80 -11.10 -24.27 -2.32
C GLU A 80 -9.73 -23.62 -2.13
N TYR A 81 -8.79 -23.86 -3.05
CA TYR A 81 -7.51 -23.16 -3.04
C TYR A 81 -7.67 -21.65 -3.31
N GLU A 82 -8.49 -21.23 -4.28
CA GLU A 82 -8.76 -19.80 -4.51
C GLU A 82 -9.42 -19.13 -3.30
N LYS A 83 -10.35 -19.82 -2.61
CA LYS A 83 -10.92 -19.35 -1.34
C LYS A 83 -9.86 -19.17 -0.26
N LEU A 84 -8.93 -20.11 -0.13
CA LEU A 84 -7.81 -20.02 0.80
C LEU A 84 -6.95 -18.78 0.49
N VAL A 85 -6.57 -18.59 -0.77
CA VAL A 85 -5.79 -17.44 -1.21
C VAL A 85 -6.51 -16.13 -0.89
N ALA A 86 -7.82 -16.05 -1.17
CA ALA A 86 -8.63 -14.87 -0.84
C ALA A 86 -8.73 -14.61 0.67
N SER A 87 -8.86 -15.67 1.48
CA SER A 87 -8.91 -15.55 2.94
C SER A 87 -7.64 -14.97 3.54
N LYS A 88 -6.50 -15.29 2.94
CA LYS A 88 -5.16 -14.86 3.36
C LYS A 88 -4.69 -13.56 2.69
N ALA A 89 -5.46 -12.99 1.77
CA ALA A 89 -5.01 -11.85 0.97
C ALA A 89 -4.62 -10.61 1.81
N LYS A 90 -5.28 -10.40 2.94
CA LYS A 90 -4.99 -9.29 3.87
C LYS A 90 -3.84 -9.61 4.84
N THR A 91 -3.82 -10.81 5.41
CA THR A 91 -2.89 -11.20 6.48
C THR A 91 -1.55 -11.72 5.96
N GLU A 92 -1.56 -12.39 4.81
CA GLU A 92 -0.36 -12.95 4.16
C GLU A 92 -0.28 -12.50 2.70
N PRO A 93 0.03 -11.20 2.42
CA PRO A 93 0.05 -10.67 1.06
C PRO A 93 0.98 -11.46 0.12
N LYS A 94 2.08 -12.02 0.63
CA LYS A 94 3.01 -12.85 -0.14
C LYS A 94 2.31 -14.07 -0.74
N HIS A 95 1.45 -14.76 0.00
CA HIS A 95 0.73 -15.94 -0.49
C HIS A 95 -0.18 -15.58 -1.68
N PHE A 96 -0.91 -14.45 -1.57
CA PHE A 96 -1.70 -13.90 -2.66
C PHE A 96 -0.84 -13.56 -3.89
N TRP A 97 0.24 -12.81 -3.72
CA TRP A 97 1.09 -12.41 -4.84
C TRP A 97 1.79 -13.60 -5.51
N THR A 98 2.16 -14.64 -4.76
CA THR A 98 2.67 -15.90 -5.32
C THR A 98 1.62 -16.57 -6.20
N TYR A 99 0.37 -16.66 -5.75
CA TYR A 99 -0.72 -17.19 -6.57
C TYR A 99 -0.92 -16.38 -7.85
N VAL A 100 -1.04 -15.05 -7.73
CA VAL A 100 -1.22 -14.15 -8.88
C VAL A 100 -0.09 -14.30 -9.88
N LYS A 101 1.18 -14.27 -9.43
CA LYS A 101 2.34 -14.46 -10.31
C LYS A 101 2.33 -15.80 -11.03
N SER A 102 1.83 -16.86 -10.39
CA SER A 102 1.67 -18.18 -11.04
C SER A 102 0.63 -18.17 -12.18
N LYS A 103 -0.31 -17.22 -12.18
CA LYS A 103 -1.38 -17.08 -13.17
C LYS A 103 -1.08 -16.06 -14.26
N VAL A 104 -0.44 -14.95 -13.88
CA VAL A 104 0.02 -13.92 -14.80
C VAL A 104 1.34 -14.40 -15.40
N LYS A 105 1.28 -15.27 -16.41
CA LYS A 105 2.45 -15.57 -17.23
C LYS A 105 2.85 -14.31 -18.02
N SER A 106 3.55 -13.39 -17.38
CA SER A 106 4.42 -12.43 -18.05
C SER A 106 5.83 -12.68 -17.54
N LYS A 107 6.55 -13.57 -18.23
CA LYS A 107 8.00 -13.38 -18.30
C LYS A 107 8.16 -12.15 -19.19
N SER A 108 8.16 -10.95 -18.61
CA SER A 108 8.84 -9.84 -19.25
C SER A 108 10.32 -10.21 -19.18
N ALA A 109 10.76 -11.06 -20.11
CA ALA A 109 12.18 -11.24 -20.33
C ALA A 109 12.75 -9.85 -20.57
N VAL A 110 13.89 -9.55 -19.96
CA VAL A 110 14.63 -8.32 -20.27
C VAL A 110 14.78 -8.29 -21.79
N SER A 111 14.29 -7.22 -22.43
CA SER A 111 14.40 -7.05 -23.87
C SER A 111 15.86 -7.16 -24.29
N ASN A 112 16.10 -7.57 -25.54
CA ASN A 112 17.47 -7.64 -26.03
C ASN A 112 18.10 -6.25 -26.00
N LEU A 113 19.29 -6.16 -25.42
CA LEU A 113 20.06 -4.92 -25.31
C LEU A 113 20.91 -4.76 -26.56
N MET A 114 21.19 -3.51 -26.95
CA MET A 114 22.12 -3.24 -28.04
C MET A 114 23.54 -3.30 -27.49
N LYS A 115 24.36 -4.16 -28.09
CA LYS A 115 25.80 -4.25 -27.83
C LYS A 115 26.50 -3.02 -28.43
N PRO A 116 27.71 -2.66 -27.97
CA PRO A 116 28.49 -1.56 -28.54
C PRO A 116 28.75 -1.68 -30.05
N ASN A 117 28.76 -2.90 -30.59
CA ASN A 117 28.94 -3.18 -32.02
C ASN A 117 27.64 -3.09 -32.85
N GLY A 118 26.55 -2.55 -32.28
CA GLY A 118 25.26 -2.37 -32.96
C GLY A 118 24.36 -3.61 -33.01
N ASN A 119 24.85 -4.79 -32.60
CA ASN A 119 24.06 -6.03 -32.61
C ASN A 119 23.25 -6.20 -31.33
N LEU A 120 22.12 -6.90 -31.41
CA LEU A 120 21.30 -7.21 -30.24
C LEU A 120 21.84 -8.42 -29.45
N THR A 121 21.69 -8.41 -28.13
CA THR A 121 22.00 -9.57 -27.27
C THR A 121 21.06 -10.73 -27.55
N THR A 122 21.56 -11.95 -27.62
CA THR A 122 20.78 -13.17 -27.90
C THR A 122 20.61 -14.07 -26.68
N SER A 123 21.38 -13.84 -25.61
CA SER A 123 21.31 -14.63 -24.37
C SER A 123 21.27 -13.75 -23.12
N ASP A 124 20.76 -14.31 -22.02
CA ASP A 124 20.73 -13.60 -20.74
C ASP A 124 22.14 -13.36 -20.17
N LYS A 125 23.11 -14.22 -20.51
CA LYS A 125 24.53 -13.99 -20.19
C LYS A 125 25.07 -12.76 -20.92
N GLU A 126 24.77 -12.62 -22.21
CA GLU A 126 25.18 -11.44 -22.98
C GLU A 126 24.52 -10.15 -22.45
N LYS A 127 23.24 -10.20 -22.06
CA LYS A 127 22.58 -9.05 -21.42
C LYS A 127 23.28 -8.64 -20.13
N ALA A 128 23.64 -9.60 -19.30
CA ALA A 128 24.37 -9.35 -18.06
C ALA A 128 25.75 -8.73 -18.33
N THR A 129 26.47 -9.23 -19.34
CA THR A 129 27.77 -8.68 -19.76
C THR A 129 27.65 -7.25 -20.27
N VAL A 130 26.72 -6.95 -21.18
CA VAL A 130 26.51 -5.58 -21.69
C VAL A 130 26.18 -4.60 -20.57
N LEU A 131 25.34 -4.99 -19.61
CA LEU A 131 25.04 -4.17 -18.44
C LEU A 131 26.28 -3.98 -17.56
N ASN A 132 27.01 -5.06 -17.29
CA ASN A 132 28.24 -4.99 -16.49
C ASN A 132 29.28 -4.07 -17.12
N ASP A 133 29.49 -4.17 -18.44
CA ASP A 133 30.46 -3.36 -19.18
C ASP A 133 30.05 -1.88 -19.13
N PHE A 134 28.77 -1.58 -19.36
CA PHE A 134 28.24 -0.23 -19.23
C PHE A 134 28.47 0.32 -17.81
N PHE A 135 28.08 -0.42 -16.78
CA PHE A 135 28.26 0.05 -15.41
C PHE A 135 29.75 0.20 -15.05
N THR A 136 30.60 -0.74 -15.45
CA THR A 136 32.05 -0.64 -15.24
C THR A 136 32.62 0.59 -15.92
N SER A 137 32.16 0.93 -17.13
CA SER A 137 32.65 2.12 -17.86
C SER A 137 32.30 3.46 -17.22
N VAL A 138 31.25 3.52 -16.39
CA VAL A 138 30.87 4.75 -15.67
C VAL A 138 31.50 4.85 -14.28
N PHE A 139 32.20 3.80 -13.83
CA PHE A 139 32.99 3.83 -12.60
C PHE A 139 34.44 4.25 -12.90
N THR A 140 35.05 4.92 -11.94
CA THR A 140 36.45 5.33 -11.98
C THR A 140 37.34 4.11 -11.77
N ALA A 141 38.25 3.84 -12.72
CA ALA A 141 39.24 2.77 -12.57
C ALA A 141 40.39 3.26 -11.66
N GLU A 142 40.38 2.84 -10.40
CA GLU A 142 41.47 3.14 -9.46
C GLU A 142 42.71 2.29 -9.77
N ASN A 143 43.91 2.87 -9.62
CA ASN A 143 45.17 2.20 -9.89
C ASN A 143 45.57 1.30 -8.69
N PRO A 144 45.55 -0.04 -8.82
CA PRO A 144 45.84 -0.95 -7.71
C PRO A 144 47.32 -0.97 -7.31
N ASN A 145 48.22 -0.37 -8.11
CA ASN A 145 49.64 -0.28 -7.76
C ASN A 145 49.93 0.86 -6.77
N ASN A 146 48.95 1.72 -6.49
CA ASN A 146 49.07 2.82 -5.54
C ASN A 146 48.14 2.61 -4.33
N ILE A 147 48.01 1.35 -3.89
CA ILE A 147 47.35 1.01 -2.63
C ILE A 147 48.39 1.20 -1.51
N PRO A 148 48.21 2.17 -0.61
CA PRO A 148 49.15 2.39 0.48
C PRO A 148 49.21 1.14 1.38
N ASN A 149 50.42 0.72 1.74
CA ASN A 149 50.63 -0.45 2.57
C ASN A 149 50.15 -0.16 4.00
N ILE A 150 49.14 -0.89 4.46
CA ILE A 150 48.53 -0.69 5.78
C ILE A 150 49.29 -1.57 6.77
N GLU A 151 50.11 -0.98 7.63
CA GLU A 151 50.77 -1.70 8.72
C GLU A 151 49.72 -2.36 9.64
N GLU A 152 49.96 -3.61 10.05
CA GLU A 152 49.11 -4.30 11.01
C GLU A 152 49.18 -3.59 12.37
N ARG A 153 48.03 -3.03 12.80
CA ARG A 153 47.92 -2.36 14.10
C ARG A 153 47.81 -3.40 15.20
N ASN A 154 48.80 -3.44 16.09
CA ASN A 154 48.67 -4.06 17.40
C ASN A 154 47.78 -3.17 18.28
N PHE A 155 46.63 -3.71 18.70
CA PHE A 155 45.70 -3.00 19.58
C PHE A 155 45.94 -3.44 21.04
N GLU A 156 46.82 -2.73 21.74
CA GLU A 156 47.01 -2.87 23.20
C GLU A 156 46.05 -1.98 24.02
N SER A 157 45.17 -1.22 23.37
CA SER A 157 44.26 -0.26 24.02
C SER A 157 42.79 -0.67 23.94
N SER A 158 42.16 -0.73 25.12
CA SER A 158 40.70 -0.73 25.30
C SER A 158 40.11 0.60 24.82
N LEU A 159 38.86 0.56 24.36
CA LEU A 159 38.13 1.70 23.78
C LEU A 159 37.66 2.64 24.90
N ASP A 160 38.60 3.39 25.47
CA ASP A 160 38.35 4.21 26.66
C ASP A 160 37.81 5.61 26.31
N HIS A 161 37.58 5.87 25.01
CA HIS A 161 36.97 7.11 24.53
C HIS A 161 36.03 6.88 23.35
N PHE A 162 34.75 6.64 23.67
CA PHE A 162 33.66 6.59 22.71
C PHE A 162 32.90 7.92 22.74
N VAL A 163 33.12 8.77 21.74
CA VAL A 163 32.45 10.07 21.62
C VAL A 163 31.21 9.92 20.76
N ILE A 164 30.03 10.05 21.38
CA ILE A 164 28.75 10.19 20.68
C ILE A 164 28.59 11.68 20.34
N ASN A 165 28.80 12.03 19.08
CA ASN A 165 28.52 13.38 18.57
C ASN A 165 27.09 13.46 18.01
N GLN A 166 26.57 14.68 17.87
CA GLN A 166 25.30 14.93 17.18
C GLN A 166 25.33 14.21 15.81
N ASP A 167 26.20 14.61 14.91
CA ASP A 167 26.21 14.27 13.48
C ASP A 167 26.08 12.75 13.18
N THR A 168 26.70 11.92 14.02
CA THR A 168 26.60 10.45 13.93
C THR A 168 25.22 9.93 14.31
N VAL A 169 24.58 10.53 15.32
CA VAL A 169 23.21 10.22 15.75
C VAL A 169 22.22 10.46 14.61
N GLU A 170 22.29 11.58 13.90
CA GLU A 170 21.34 11.92 12.82
C GLU A 170 21.48 11.03 11.58
N LYS A 171 22.72 10.68 11.22
CA LYS A 171 23.00 9.73 10.14
C LYS A 171 22.40 8.35 10.39
N TYR A 172 22.48 7.83 11.61
CA TYR A 172 21.86 6.54 11.96
C TYR A 172 20.33 6.65 12.07
N LEU A 173 19.84 7.79 12.56
CA LEU A 173 18.43 8.16 12.62
C LEU A 173 17.76 8.14 11.22
N LEU A 174 18.39 8.65 10.16
CA LEU A 174 17.83 8.58 8.79
C LEU A 174 17.81 7.17 8.17
N LEU A 175 18.80 6.33 8.50
CA LEU A 175 18.94 4.98 7.95
C LEU A 175 17.98 3.96 8.60
N LEU A 176 17.30 4.35 9.68
CA LEU A 176 16.33 3.54 10.40
C LEU A 176 15.24 2.99 9.47
N ASN A 177 15.07 1.68 9.44
CA ASN A 177 14.01 1.07 8.65
C ASN A 177 12.67 1.19 9.38
N GLY A 178 11.80 2.10 8.92
CA GLY A 178 10.47 2.40 9.48
C GLY A 178 9.51 1.21 9.60
N SER A 179 9.85 0.05 9.06
CA SER A 179 9.06 -1.19 9.16
C SER A 179 9.67 -2.25 10.08
N LYS A 180 10.72 -1.92 10.84
CA LYS A 180 11.35 -2.77 11.86
C LYS A 180 10.77 -2.52 13.26
N SER A 181 10.85 -3.53 14.12
CA SER A 181 10.45 -3.49 15.53
C SER A 181 11.33 -2.54 16.35
N MET A 182 10.80 -2.04 17.47
CA MET A 182 11.50 -1.17 18.41
C MET A 182 12.76 -1.87 18.95
N GLY A 183 13.84 -1.11 19.10
CA GLY A 183 15.07 -1.59 19.70
C GLY A 183 14.99 -1.66 21.22
N PRO A 184 16.10 -2.04 21.90
CA PRO A 184 16.20 -2.09 23.36
C PRO A 184 16.01 -0.73 24.07
N ASP A 185 16.02 0.36 23.32
CA ASP A 185 15.75 1.74 23.73
C ASP A 185 14.25 2.11 23.73
N ASN A 186 13.36 1.23 23.23
CA ASN A 186 11.92 1.43 23.15
C ASN A 186 11.45 2.66 22.34
N ILE A 187 12.20 3.12 21.33
CA ILE A 187 11.81 4.22 20.43
C ILE A 187 11.61 3.70 18.99
N HIS A 188 10.54 4.14 18.31
CA HIS A 188 10.15 3.58 17.02
C HIS A 188 10.82 4.30 15.81
N PRO A 189 11.45 3.58 14.86
CA PRO A 189 12.11 4.09 13.64
C PRO A 189 11.35 5.10 12.76
N LEU A 190 10.03 5.17 12.91
CA LEU A 190 9.14 5.99 12.09
C LEU A 190 9.06 7.44 12.57
N ILE A 191 9.32 7.69 13.87
CA ILE A 191 9.31 9.04 14.45
C ILE A 191 10.44 9.90 13.86
N VAL A 192 11.50 9.24 13.41
CA VAL A 192 12.75 9.83 12.93
C VAL A 192 12.76 10.05 11.40
N LYS A 193 11.87 9.37 10.66
CA LYS A 193 11.94 9.23 9.20
C LYS A 193 10.95 10.08 8.41
N ASN A 194 10.19 10.94 9.08
CA ASN A 194 9.15 11.74 8.42
C ASN A 194 9.77 12.98 7.74
N ASP A 195 9.29 13.32 6.53
CA ASP A 195 9.69 14.52 5.79
C ASP A 195 9.56 15.78 6.66
N THR A 196 10.65 16.53 6.81
CA THR A 196 10.62 17.88 7.38
C THR A 196 9.94 18.81 6.39
N LYS A 197 8.72 19.23 6.71
CA LYS A 197 8.00 20.26 5.96
C LYS A 197 7.93 21.52 6.79
N ILE A 198 8.38 22.61 6.21
CA ILE A 198 8.19 23.95 6.77
C ILE A 198 7.10 24.67 5.99
N TYR A 199 6.29 25.45 6.69
CA TYR A 199 5.26 26.27 6.10
C TYR A 199 5.25 27.62 6.80
N ALA A 200 5.17 28.70 6.03
CA ALA A 200 5.02 30.05 6.56
C ALA A 200 3.93 30.81 5.79
N PRO A 201 3.23 31.77 6.43
CA PRO A 201 2.40 32.72 5.73
C PRO A 201 3.21 33.55 4.72
N THR A 202 2.57 33.98 3.63
CA THR A 202 3.21 34.81 2.58
C THR A 202 3.73 36.16 3.10
N SER A 203 3.18 36.66 4.21
CA SER A 203 3.64 37.87 4.88
C SER A 203 4.96 37.72 5.66
N LYS A 204 5.53 36.52 5.70
CA LYS A 204 6.76 36.18 6.42
C LYS A 204 7.74 35.42 5.53
N SER A 205 7.95 35.89 4.30
CA SER A 205 8.89 35.29 3.34
C SER A 205 10.30 35.15 3.91
N ASP A 206 10.77 36.19 4.59
CA ASP A 206 12.14 36.26 5.11
C ASP A 206 12.34 35.26 6.24
N VAL A 207 11.29 35.00 7.03
CA VAL A 207 11.30 33.97 8.07
C VAL A 207 11.44 32.59 7.44
N LEU A 208 10.73 32.32 6.34
CA LEU A 208 10.83 31.02 5.68
C LEU A 208 12.20 30.81 5.04
N GLN A 209 12.80 31.87 4.47
CA GLN A 209 14.16 31.80 3.95
C GLN A 209 15.18 31.56 5.08
N ASN A 210 15.07 32.28 6.20
CA ASN A 210 15.93 32.05 7.38
C ASN A 210 15.78 30.62 7.94
N ASP A 211 14.56 30.07 7.96
CA ASP A 211 14.32 28.69 8.36
C ASP A 211 14.97 27.68 7.39
N LEU A 212 14.94 27.96 6.07
CA LEU A 212 15.63 27.15 5.06
C LEU A 212 17.15 27.19 5.23
N ASP A 213 17.70 28.37 5.50
CA ASP A 213 19.12 28.57 5.73
C ASP A 213 19.58 27.86 7.01
N ALA A 214 18.80 27.98 8.10
CA ALA A 214 19.05 27.27 9.35
C ALA A 214 18.96 25.75 9.17
N LEU A 215 17.98 25.25 8.42
CA LEU A 215 17.88 23.83 8.07
C LEU A 215 19.08 23.36 7.25
N TYR A 216 19.52 24.18 6.30
CA TYR A 216 20.68 23.86 5.48
C TYR A 216 21.96 23.81 6.32
N ASP A 217 22.17 24.76 7.22
CA ASP A 217 23.32 24.78 8.13
C ASP A 217 23.27 23.63 9.15
N TRP A 218 22.08 23.29 9.66
CA TRP A 218 21.88 22.07 10.43
C TRP A 218 22.29 20.84 9.62
N SER A 219 21.82 20.70 8.36
CA SER A 219 22.21 19.56 7.53
C SER A 219 23.72 19.50 7.24
N LYS A 220 24.42 20.64 7.24
CA LYS A 220 25.88 20.68 7.13
C LYS A 220 26.55 20.20 8.39
N LEU A 221 26.10 20.69 9.55
CA LEU A 221 26.63 20.30 10.86
C LEU A 221 26.59 18.77 10.97
N TRP A 222 25.42 18.19 10.69
CA TRP A 222 25.17 16.76 10.87
C TRP A 222 25.57 15.86 9.70
N ASP A 223 26.27 16.41 8.72
CA ASP A 223 26.72 15.74 7.49
C ASP A 223 25.59 14.98 6.76
N MET A 224 24.39 15.56 6.77
CA MET A 224 23.19 15.04 6.12
C MET A 224 22.65 15.96 5.03
N LYS A 225 23.53 16.38 4.13
CA LYS A 225 23.24 17.40 3.10
C LYS A 225 21.95 17.12 2.32
N PHE A 226 21.08 18.12 2.23
CA PHE A 226 19.90 18.06 1.39
C PHE A 226 20.27 17.93 -0.10
N ASN A 227 19.49 17.12 -0.82
CA ASN A 227 19.52 17.12 -2.28
C ASN A 227 18.59 18.23 -2.80
N VAL A 228 19.13 19.43 -3.00
CA VAL A 228 18.34 20.62 -3.37
C VAL A 228 17.52 20.41 -4.64
N ASN A 229 18.02 19.64 -5.61
CA ASN A 229 17.30 19.33 -6.85
C ASN A 229 16.05 18.45 -6.62
N LYS A 230 15.91 17.82 -5.44
CA LYS A 230 14.71 17.10 -5.03
C LYS A 230 13.82 17.92 -4.09
N CYS A 231 14.34 19.02 -3.53
CA CYS A 231 13.55 19.95 -2.76
C CYS A 231 12.61 20.71 -3.69
N LYS A 232 11.38 20.90 -3.26
CA LYS A 232 10.35 21.58 -4.04
C LYS A 232 9.62 22.57 -3.17
N GLN A 233 9.18 23.66 -3.79
CA GLN A 233 8.30 24.64 -3.18
C GLN A 233 6.94 24.63 -3.87
N ILE A 234 5.88 24.71 -3.07
CA ILE A 234 4.50 24.87 -3.56
C ILE A 234 3.91 26.10 -2.91
N HIS A 235 3.34 26.97 -3.76
CA HIS A 235 2.66 28.17 -3.34
C HIS A 235 1.15 27.92 -3.24
N TYR A 236 0.56 28.26 -2.09
CA TYR A 236 -0.87 28.17 -1.85
C TYR A 236 -1.50 29.55 -1.68
N GLY A 237 -2.72 29.72 -2.18
CA GLY A 237 -3.52 30.94 -2.01
C GLY A 237 -3.58 31.83 -3.24
N ARG A 238 -4.68 32.58 -3.39
CA ARG A 238 -4.94 33.41 -4.59
C ARG A 238 -4.05 34.65 -4.71
N ASN A 239 -3.64 35.19 -3.57
CA ASN A 239 -2.82 36.40 -3.47
C ASN A 239 -1.39 36.06 -3.04
N ASN A 240 -0.91 34.88 -3.42
CA ASN A 240 0.45 34.47 -3.11
C ASN A 240 1.41 35.21 -4.05
N PRO A 241 2.43 35.93 -3.53
CA PRO A 241 3.40 36.66 -4.36
C PRO A 241 4.38 35.73 -5.11
N GLU A 242 4.34 34.43 -4.84
CA GLU A 242 5.18 33.40 -5.46
C GLU A 242 6.69 33.65 -5.28
N ASN A 243 7.07 34.09 -4.08
CA ASN A 243 8.47 34.34 -3.72
C ASN A 243 9.36 33.14 -4.07
N VAL A 244 10.56 33.43 -4.54
CA VAL A 244 11.59 32.43 -4.84
C VAL A 244 12.36 32.16 -3.55
N TYR A 245 12.45 30.89 -3.18
CA TYR A 245 13.28 30.45 -2.06
C TYR A 245 14.51 29.71 -2.57
N THR A 246 15.62 29.87 -1.86
CA THR A 246 16.88 29.23 -2.19
C THR A 246 17.36 28.32 -1.06
N MET A 247 18.15 27.32 -1.41
CA MET A 247 18.89 26.51 -0.44
C MET A 247 20.30 26.34 -0.99
N ASN A 248 21.32 26.73 -0.22
CA ASN A 248 22.70 26.79 -0.69
C ASN A 248 22.92 27.70 -1.92
N ASN A 249 22.22 28.84 -1.99
CA ASN A 249 22.22 29.73 -3.16
C ASN A 249 21.74 29.07 -4.45
N ILE A 250 21.01 27.94 -4.36
CA ILE A 250 20.36 27.27 -5.48
C ILE A 250 18.85 27.43 -5.31
N ASP A 251 18.18 27.90 -6.35
CA ASP A 251 16.73 28.06 -6.36
C ASP A 251 16.03 26.71 -6.16
N ILE A 252 15.08 26.68 -5.22
CA ILE A 252 14.23 25.50 -5.00
C ILE A 252 13.20 25.43 -6.11
N ILE A 253 13.06 24.25 -6.73
CA ILE A 253 12.17 24.04 -7.86
C ILE A 253 10.72 24.31 -7.45
N LYS A 254 10.06 25.24 -8.15
CA LYS A 254 8.62 25.43 -8.04
C LYS A 254 7.90 24.24 -8.69
N ASP A 255 7.02 23.60 -7.93
CA ASP A 255 6.14 22.54 -8.43
C ASP A 255 4.68 22.94 -8.17
N GLU A 256 3.77 22.42 -8.98
CA GLU A 256 2.33 22.62 -8.82
C GLU A 256 1.68 21.48 -8.06
N GLN A 257 2.41 20.37 -7.87
CA GLN A 257 1.92 19.20 -7.16
C GLN A 257 3.00 18.53 -6.32
N GLU A 258 2.64 18.05 -5.14
CA GLU A 258 3.53 17.24 -4.32
C GLU A 258 2.80 16.03 -3.74
N LYS A 259 3.51 14.91 -3.64
CA LYS A 259 2.95 13.66 -3.13
C LYS A 259 3.43 13.42 -1.71
N ASP A 260 2.58 13.73 -0.75
CA ASP A 260 2.86 13.53 0.67
C ASP A 260 2.06 12.36 1.26
N LEU A 261 2.73 11.45 1.97
CA LEU A 261 2.16 10.24 2.59
C LEU A 261 1.23 9.45 1.65
N GLY A 262 1.51 9.48 0.34
CA GLY A 262 0.71 8.82 -0.68
C GLY A 262 -0.49 9.62 -1.21
N ILE A 263 -0.66 10.87 -0.79
CA ILE A 263 -1.69 11.82 -1.23
C ILE A 263 -1.06 12.88 -2.13
N ILE A 264 -1.72 13.21 -3.24
CA ILE A 264 -1.23 14.23 -4.18
C ILE A 264 -1.96 15.52 -3.83
N PHE A 265 -1.20 16.53 -3.43
CA PHE A 265 -1.66 17.88 -3.18
C PHE A 265 -1.31 18.75 -4.38
N GLN A 266 -2.29 19.47 -4.91
CA GLN A 266 -2.11 20.44 -6.00
C GLN A 266 -2.13 21.85 -5.41
N ASN A 267 -1.49 22.83 -6.06
CA ASN A 267 -1.49 24.25 -5.67
C ASN A 267 -2.92 24.84 -5.52
N ASP A 268 -3.88 24.33 -6.27
CA ASP A 268 -5.30 24.71 -6.22
C ASP A 268 -6.12 23.96 -5.15
N LEU A 269 -5.46 23.05 -4.42
CA LEU A 269 -6.01 22.16 -3.40
C LEU A 269 -7.24 21.35 -3.87
N LYS A 270 -7.35 21.12 -5.18
CA LYS A 270 -8.28 20.14 -5.73
C LYS A 270 -7.66 18.75 -5.67
N PHE A 271 -8.52 17.75 -5.49
CA PHE A 271 -8.09 16.36 -5.39
C PHE A 271 -8.50 15.51 -6.61
N SER A 272 -9.01 16.12 -7.68
CA SER A 272 -9.51 15.38 -8.85
C SER A 272 -8.43 14.47 -9.46
N GLN A 273 -7.18 14.97 -9.55
CA GLN A 273 -6.06 14.19 -10.07
C GLN A 273 -5.66 13.06 -9.10
N HIS A 274 -5.62 13.36 -7.80
CA HIS A 274 -5.40 12.35 -6.77
C HIS A 274 -6.44 11.23 -6.86
N ILE A 275 -7.73 11.58 -6.87
CA ILE A 275 -8.87 10.66 -6.96
C ILE A 275 -8.75 9.79 -8.21
N SER A 276 -8.46 10.40 -9.37
CA SER A 276 -8.26 9.67 -10.63
C SER A 276 -7.13 8.66 -10.53
N SER A 277 -5.99 9.03 -9.92
CA SER A 277 -4.86 8.12 -9.71
C SER A 277 -5.23 6.92 -8.82
N LYS A 278 -6.03 7.14 -7.77
CA LYS A 278 -6.50 6.09 -6.86
C LYS A 278 -7.53 5.17 -7.49
N ILE A 279 -8.46 5.72 -8.26
CA ILE A 279 -9.42 4.95 -9.06
C ILE A 279 -8.67 4.06 -10.06
N ASN A 280 -7.68 4.60 -10.77
CA ASN A 280 -6.88 3.84 -11.73
C ASN A 280 -6.13 2.70 -11.04
N LYS A 281 -5.51 2.96 -9.88
CA LYS A 281 -4.84 1.91 -9.11
C LYS A 281 -5.82 0.82 -8.65
N ALA A 282 -6.97 1.20 -8.10
CA ALA A 282 -8.00 0.26 -7.67
C ALA A 282 -8.53 -0.59 -8.84
N ASN A 283 -8.80 0.03 -9.99
CA ASN A 283 -9.24 -0.65 -11.21
C ASN A 283 -8.17 -1.61 -11.77
N SER A 284 -6.89 -1.27 -11.69
CA SER A 284 -5.79 -2.15 -12.08
C SER A 284 -5.74 -3.41 -11.22
N ILE A 285 -5.89 -3.27 -9.90
CA ILE A 285 -5.97 -4.42 -8.97
C ILE A 285 -7.24 -5.23 -9.24
N LEU A 286 -8.38 -4.58 -9.48
CA LEU A 286 -9.63 -5.25 -9.83
C LEU A 286 -9.50 -6.05 -11.13
N GLY A 287 -8.88 -5.49 -12.17
CA GLY A 287 -8.60 -6.17 -13.43
C GLY A 287 -7.63 -7.34 -13.28
N LEU A 288 -6.65 -7.23 -12.38
CA LEU A 288 -5.77 -8.34 -12.01
C LEU A 288 -6.53 -9.49 -11.35
N ILE A 289 -7.39 -9.19 -10.37
CA ILE A 289 -8.26 -10.18 -9.72
C ILE A 289 -9.14 -10.87 -10.77
N ASN A 290 -9.77 -10.11 -11.66
CA ASN A 290 -10.66 -10.66 -12.68
C ASN A 290 -9.94 -11.64 -13.64
N ARG A 291 -8.68 -11.36 -13.98
CA ARG A 291 -7.87 -12.21 -14.88
C ARG A 291 -7.29 -13.45 -14.20
N THR A 292 -7.07 -13.42 -12.89
CA THR A 292 -6.35 -14.48 -12.16
C THR A 292 -7.26 -15.44 -11.38
N PHE A 293 -8.40 -14.96 -10.90
CA PHE A 293 -9.38 -15.78 -10.16
C PHE A 293 -10.48 -16.25 -11.09
N ILE A 294 -10.65 -17.56 -11.17
CA ILE A 294 -11.70 -18.19 -11.97
C ILE A 294 -13.01 -18.17 -11.18
N PHE A 295 -12.96 -18.61 -9.92
CA PHE A 295 -14.11 -18.70 -9.03
C PHE A 295 -14.27 -17.40 -8.23
N LYS A 296 -15.31 -16.65 -8.57
CA LYS A 296 -15.64 -15.35 -7.95
C LYS A 296 -17.01 -15.43 -7.29
N ASP A 297 -17.18 -16.38 -6.37
CA ASP A 297 -18.38 -16.41 -5.53
C ASP A 297 -18.36 -15.24 -4.53
N GLN A 298 -19.52 -14.99 -3.90
CA GLN A 298 -19.71 -13.86 -2.99
C GLN A 298 -18.62 -13.80 -1.90
N TYR A 299 -18.29 -14.95 -1.31
CA TYR A 299 -17.27 -15.08 -0.26
C TYR A 299 -15.86 -14.72 -0.74
N THR A 300 -15.39 -15.37 -1.81
CA THR A 300 -14.03 -15.21 -2.33
C THR A 300 -13.82 -13.79 -2.82
N PHE A 301 -14.78 -13.27 -3.59
CA PHE A 301 -14.67 -11.96 -4.20
C PHE A 301 -14.71 -10.83 -3.15
N LEU A 302 -15.62 -10.91 -2.18
CA LEU A 302 -15.75 -9.89 -1.14
C LEU A 302 -14.43 -9.72 -0.36
N ARG A 303 -13.79 -10.83 0.01
CA ARG A 303 -12.50 -10.80 0.73
C ARG A 303 -11.39 -10.14 -0.09
N LEU A 304 -11.28 -10.49 -1.38
CA LEU A 304 -10.29 -9.88 -2.28
C LEU A 304 -10.55 -8.38 -2.46
N TYR A 305 -11.80 -7.99 -2.68
CA TYR A 305 -12.19 -6.60 -2.86
C TYR A 305 -11.84 -5.75 -1.63
N VAL A 306 -12.26 -6.21 -0.44
CA VAL A 306 -12.03 -5.51 0.83
C VAL A 306 -10.55 -5.43 1.19
N ALA A 307 -9.78 -6.48 0.90
CA ALA A 307 -8.36 -6.53 1.24
C ALA A 307 -7.46 -5.72 0.30
N LEU A 308 -7.77 -5.68 -1.00
CA LEU A 308 -6.81 -5.22 -2.02
C LEU A 308 -7.31 -4.04 -2.86
N VAL A 309 -8.62 -3.92 -3.10
CA VAL A 309 -9.17 -2.86 -3.98
C VAL A 309 -9.64 -1.68 -3.14
N ARG A 310 -10.48 -1.95 -2.14
CA ARG A 310 -11.11 -0.91 -1.31
C ARG A 310 -10.12 0.01 -0.59
N PRO A 311 -8.97 -0.46 -0.05
CA PRO A 311 -8.01 0.43 0.62
C PRO A 311 -7.49 1.55 -0.27
N HIS A 312 -7.34 1.31 -1.58
CA HIS A 312 -6.84 2.32 -2.51
C HIS A 312 -7.78 3.53 -2.65
N VAL A 313 -9.09 3.33 -2.50
CA VAL A 313 -10.11 4.39 -2.60
C VAL A 313 -10.62 4.88 -1.24
N GLU A 314 -10.11 4.34 -0.13
CA GLU A 314 -10.46 4.76 1.23
C GLU A 314 -9.31 5.44 1.98
N TYR A 315 -8.06 5.09 1.66
CA TYR A 315 -6.90 5.66 2.35
C TYR A 315 -6.86 7.18 2.22
N GLY A 316 -6.79 7.89 3.36
CA GLY A 316 -6.71 9.35 3.40
C GLY A 316 -8.02 10.06 3.03
N ASN A 317 -9.16 9.38 3.00
CA ASN A 317 -10.46 9.96 2.60
C ASN A 317 -10.83 11.23 3.38
N THR A 318 -10.43 11.35 4.64
CA THR A 318 -10.67 12.54 5.46
C THR A 318 -9.94 13.78 4.92
N ILE A 319 -8.85 13.60 4.19
CA ILE A 319 -8.08 14.68 3.58
C ILE A 319 -8.69 15.03 2.22
N TRP A 320 -8.78 14.08 1.30
CA TRP A 320 -9.13 14.36 -0.11
C TRP A 320 -10.61 14.25 -0.46
N TYR A 321 -11.50 14.10 0.54
CA TYR A 321 -12.94 13.81 0.39
C TYR A 321 -13.55 14.38 -0.91
N PRO A 322 -14.12 13.55 -1.80
CA PRO A 322 -14.62 14.03 -3.09
C PRO A 322 -15.89 14.87 -2.89
N HIS A 323 -15.93 16.05 -3.50
CA HIS A 323 -17.06 16.99 -3.41
C HIS A 323 -17.80 17.20 -4.72
N LEU A 324 -17.13 16.99 -5.85
CA LEU A 324 -17.76 17.09 -7.16
C LEU A 324 -18.55 15.81 -7.41
N LYS A 325 -19.81 15.93 -7.88
CA LYS A 325 -20.66 14.78 -8.22
C LYS A 325 -19.94 13.82 -9.18
N LYS A 326 -19.17 14.35 -10.14
CA LYS A 326 -18.36 13.53 -11.07
C LYS A 326 -17.36 12.63 -10.34
N ASP A 327 -16.67 13.14 -9.32
CA ASP A 327 -15.63 12.40 -8.59
C ASP A 327 -16.25 11.41 -7.60
N ILE A 328 -17.32 11.81 -6.91
CA ILE A 328 -18.10 10.93 -6.03
C ILE A 328 -18.59 9.71 -6.83
N ASN A 329 -19.20 9.96 -7.99
CA ASN A 329 -19.70 8.92 -8.88
C ASN A 329 -18.55 8.07 -9.45
N ALA A 330 -17.41 8.68 -9.80
CA ALA A 330 -16.25 7.95 -10.30
C ALA A 330 -15.66 6.99 -9.25
N VAL A 331 -15.60 7.41 -7.99
CA VAL A 331 -15.16 6.53 -6.89
C VAL A 331 -16.18 5.39 -6.68
N GLU A 332 -17.47 5.70 -6.62
CA GLU A 332 -18.52 4.69 -6.41
C GLU A 332 -18.56 3.65 -7.55
N LYS A 333 -18.30 4.08 -8.79
CA LYS A 333 -18.21 3.20 -9.97
C LYS A 333 -17.19 2.07 -9.80
N VAL A 334 -16.13 2.25 -8.99
CA VAL A 334 -15.18 1.17 -8.69
C VAL A 334 -15.87 0.01 -7.96
N GLN A 335 -16.68 0.32 -6.94
CA GLN A 335 -17.44 -0.71 -6.20
C GLN A 335 -18.60 -1.26 -7.05
N MET A 336 -19.27 -0.43 -7.84
CA MET A 336 -20.29 -0.90 -8.79
C MET A 336 -19.72 -1.91 -9.79
N ARG A 337 -18.55 -1.60 -10.38
CA ARG A 337 -17.85 -2.50 -11.31
C ARG A 337 -17.40 -3.77 -10.61
N ALA A 338 -16.87 -3.66 -9.39
CA ALA A 338 -16.40 -4.81 -8.63
C ALA A 338 -17.54 -5.79 -8.34
N THR A 339 -18.66 -5.32 -7.79
CA THR A 339 -19.80 -6.20 -7.45
C THR A 339 -20.42 -6.88 -8.68
N LYS A 340 -20.32 -6.29 -9.88
CA LYS A 340 -20.76 -6.92 -11.15
C LYS A 340 -19.90 -8.12 -11.58
N LEU A 341 -18.70 -8.30 -11.02
CA LEU A 341 -17.82 -9.44 -11.37
C LEU A 341 -18.24 -10.76 -10.72
N ILE A 342 -19.20 -10.72 -9.80
CA ILE A 342 -19.75 -11.90 -9.11
C ILE A 342 -20.89 -12.47 -9.96
N PRO A 343 -20.72 -13.65 -10.61
CA PRO A 343 -21.71 -14.17 -11.55
C PRO A 343 -23.10 -14.34 -10.95
N ASP A 344 -23.17 -14.81 -9.70
CA ASP A 344 -24.43 -15.20 -9.04
C ASP A 344 -25.36 -14.01 -8.76
N ILE A 345 -24.82 -12.78 -8.66
CA ILE A 345 -25.59 -11.58 -8.27
C ILE A 345 -25.48 -10.44 -9.28
N ARG A 346 -24.79 -10.63 -10.41
CA ARG A 346 -24.52 -9.56 -11.39
C ARG A 346 -25.79 -8.94 -11.98
N HIS A 347 -26.87 -9.70 -12.02
CA HIS A 347 -28.17 -9.31 -12.59
C HIS A 347 -28.97 -8.39 -11.66
N LEU A 348 -28.68 -8.39 -10.36
CA LEU A 348 -29.38 -7.55 -9.38
C LEU A 348 -29.08 -6.06 -9.60
N SER A 349 -29.90 -5.18 -9.01
CA SER A 349 -29.58 -3.75 -8.93
C SER A 349 -28.27 -3.53 -8.14
N TYR A 350 -27.68 -2.33 -8.23
CA TYR A 350 -26.46 -2.07 -7.45
C TYR A 350 -26.74 -2.13 -5.95
N GLU A 351 -27.83 -1.53 -5.48
CA GLU A 351 -28.21 -1.52 -4.07
C GLU A 351 -28.47 -2.94 -3.54
N ASP A 352 -29.12 -3.79 -4.33
CA ASP A 352 -29.37 -5.17 -3.92
C ASP A 352 -28.09 -6.01 -3.89
N ARG A 353 -27.14 -5.77 -4.82
CA ARG A 353 -25.79 -6.36 -4.71
C ARG A 353 -25.10 -5.93 -3.42
N LEU A 354 -25.24 -4.68 -3.00
CA LEU A 354 -24.67 -4.20 -1.75
C LEU A 354 -25.30 -4.89 -0.52
N LYS A 355 -26.63 -5.05 -0.49
CA LYS A 355 -27.36 -5.76 0.57
C LYS A 355 -26.92 -7.23 0.66
N VAL A 356 -26.89 -7.95 -0.47
CA VAL A 356 -26.48 -9.37 -0.52
C VAL A 356 -25.05 -9.55 -0.02
N LEU A 357 -24.14 -8.65 -0.39
CA LEU A 357 -22.75 -8.69 0.05
C LEU A 357 -22.52 -8.09 1.44
N LYS A 358 -23.55 -7.50 2.07
CA LYS A 358 -23.46 -6.66 3.27
C LYS A 358 -22.34 -5.61 3.17
N LEU A 359 -22.22 -5.02 1.98
CA LEU A 359 -21.16 -4.07 1.63
C LEU A 359 -21.73 -2.65 1.62
N PRO A 360 -21.39 -1.77 2.58
CA PRO A 360 -21.86 -0.38 2.54
C PRO A 360 -21.36 0.36 1.29
N SER A 361 -22.11 1.37 0.83
CA SER A 361 -21.67 2.23 -0.28
C SER A 361 -20.36 2.94 0.07
N LEU A 362 -19.52 3.26 -0.92
CA LEU A 362 -18.27 3.96 -0.61
C LEU A 362 -18.55 5.38 -0.09
N THR A 363 -19.66 6.00 -0.52
CA THR A 363 -20.16 7.26 0.06
C THR A 363 -20.45 7.14 1.55
N HIS A 364 -21.20 6.11 1.96
CA HIS A 364 -21.46 5.85 3.38
C HIS A 364 -20.15 5.61 4.14
N ARG A 365 -19.23 4.81 3.59
CA ARG A 365 -17.94 4.52 4.25
C ARG A 365 -17.08 5.75 4.46
N ARG A 366 -17.06 6.69 3.50
CA ARG A 366 -16.32 7.96 3.66
C ARG A 366 -16.90 8.82 4.78
N ARG A 367 -18.22 8.98 4.79
CA ARG A 367 -18.96 9.71 5.84
C ARG A 367 -18.71 9.10 7.22
N ARG A 368 -18.73 7.77 7.32
CA ARG A 368 -18.38 7.02 8.54
C ARG A 368 -16.94 7.26 8.98
N GLY A 369 -15.99 7.24 8.06
CA GLY A 369 -14.59 7.54 8.35
C GLY A 369 -14.39 8.93 8.95
N ASP A 370 -15.07 9.94 8.39
CA ASP A 370 -15.07 11.31 8.91
C ASP A 370 -15.58 11.39 10.37
N MET A 371 -16.69 10.72 10.69
CA MET A 371 -17.20 10.71 12.08
C MET A 371 -16.26 10.00 13.05
N ILE A 372 -15.62 8.91 12.62
CA ILE A 372 -14.66 8.19 13.45
C ILE A 372 -13.45 9.07 13.73
N GLN A 373 -12.94 9.79 12.73
CA GLN A 373 -11.83 10.72 12.92
C GLN A 373 -12.21 11.86 13.85
N ALA A 374 -13.43 12.41 13.70
CA ALA A 374 -13.95 13.44 14.59
C ALA A 374 -14.04 12.96 16.05
N PHE A 375 -14.59 11.76 16.26
CA PHE A 375 -14.69 11.15 17.59
C PHE A 375 -13.32 10.98 18.22
N LYS A 376 -12.36 10.44 17.47
CA LYS A 376 -10.99 10.25 17.95
C LYS A 376 -10.33 11.55 18.40
N ILE A 377 -10.45 12.62 17.60
CA ILE A 377 -9.89 13.94 17.93
C ILE A 377 -10.59 14.52 19.16
N LEU A 378 -11.92 14.57 19.17
CA LEU A 378 -12.69 15.18 20.26
C LEU A 378 -12.55 14.46 21.60
N LYS A 379 -12.33 13.14 21.58
CA LYS A 379 -12.16 12.32 22.79
C LYS A 379 -10.70 12.09 23.18
N GLY A 380 -9.74 12.69 22.48
CA GLY A 380 -8.31 12.59 22.82
C GLY A 380 -7.69 11.21 22.54
N PHE A 381 -8.22 10.45 21.56
CA PHE A 381 -7.59 9.22 21.07
C PHE A 381 -6.50 9.48 20.02
N GLU A 382 -6.31 10.73 19.61
CA GLU A 382 -5.25 11.19 18.71
C GLU A 382 -4.48 12.29 19.43
N ASP A 383 -3.16 12.33 19.23
CA ASP A 383 -2.27 13.33 19.82
C ASP A 383 -2.36 14.68 19.08
N ILE A 384 -3.57 15.23 19.07
CA ILE A 384 -3.94 16.46 18.37
C ILE A 384 -5.01 17.16 19.20
N SER A 385 -4.73 18.38 19.64
CA SER A 385 -5.73 19.25 20.27
C SER A 385 -6.94 19.45 19.35
N TYR A 386 -8.14 19.15 19.85
CA TYR A 386 -9.36 19.28 19.07
C TYR A 386 -9.67 20.76 18.77
N GLU A 387 -9.20 21.67 19.62
CA GLU A 387 -9.34 23.12 19.48
C GLU A 387 -8.69 23.64 18.19
N ARG A 388 -7.70 22.93 17.64
CA ARG A 388 -7.11 23.22 16.32
C ARG A 388 -8.12 23.08 15.18
N PHE A 389 -9.15 22.25 15.36
CA PHE A 389 -10.14 21.95 14.32
C PHE A 389 -11.54 22.43 14.67
N PHE A 390 -11.91 22.39 15.94
CA PHE A 390 -13.28 22.46 16.40
C PHE A 390 -13.46 23.40 17.59
N THR A 391 -14.63 24.03 17.64
CA THR A 391 -15.08 24.78 18.81
C THR A 391 -16.30 24.07 19.37
N VAL A 392 -16.20 23.57 20.59
CA VAL A 392 -17.33 22.91 21.29
C VAL A 392 -18.22 23.98 21.91
N ILE A 393 -19.53 23.85 21.73
CA ILE A 393 -20.52 24.74 22.33
C ILE A 393 -21.18 24.01 23.50
N SER A 394 -21.19 24.64 24.66
CA SER A 394 -22.07 24.28 25.77
C SER A 394 -23.45 24.91 25.52
N THR A 395 -24.45 24.08 25.21
CA THR A 395 -25.84 24.53 25.14
C THR A 395 -26.66 23.78 26.20
N ASN A 396 -27.43 24.52 27.01
CA ASN A 396 -28.38 23.97 27.99
C ASN A 396 -29.66 23.39 27.34
N THR A 397 -29.74 23.34 26.01
CA THR A 397 -30.91 22.87 25.27
C THR A 397 -30.72 21.46 24.72
N ARG A 398 -31.84 20.77 24.47
CA ARG A 398 -31.96 19.34 24.12
C ARG A 398 -30.90 18.86 23.11
N GLY A 399 -29.94 18.06 23.56
CA GLY A 399 -28.86 17.50 22.74
C GLY A 399 -27.70 16.96 23.57
N HIS A 400 -26.68 16.39 22.92
CA HIS A 400 -25.44 15.96 23.58
C HIS A 400 -24.50 17.14 23.86
N ASN A 401 -23.68 17.07 24.91
CA ASN A 401 -22.78 18.15 25.36
C ASN A 401 -21.52 18.37 24.50
N TRP A 402 -21.46 17.75 23.32
CA TRP A 402 -20.31 17.79 22.41
C TRP A 402 -20.67 18.43 21.07
N LYS A 403 -21.61 19.39 21.06
CA LYS A 403 -22.01 20.09 19.84
C LYS A 403 -20.85 20.93 19.33
N LEU A 404 -20.69 20.95 18.02
CA LEU A 404 -19.67 21.76 17.35
C LEU A 404 -20.29 23.03 16.79
N ALA A 405 -19.62 24.16 17.02
CA ALA A 405 -19.94 25.42 16.36
C ALA A 405 -19.74 25.28 14.85
N LYS A 406 -20.65 25.87 14.08
CA LYS A 406 -20.54 25.94 12.62
C LYS A 406 -20.24 27.38 12.16
N PRO A 407 -18.95 27.75 12.06
CA PRO A 407 -18.57 29.05 11.51
C PRO A 407 -19.11 29.27 10.10
N ARG A 408 -19.50 30.52 9.81
CA ARG A 408 -19.80 30.93 8.43
C ARG A 408 -18.52 30.86 7.59
N CYS A 409 -18.65 30.34 6.38
CA CYS A 409 -17.54 30.15 5.45
C CYS A 409 -17.86 30.84 4.12
N ASN A 410 -16.98 31.73 3.67
CA ASN A 410 -17.17 32.49 2.43
C ASN A 410 -16.59 31.79 1.19
N THR A 411 -15.90 30.65 1.37
CA THR A 411 -15.31 29.88 0.26
C THR A 411 -15.79 28.44 0.26
N SER A 412 -16.00 27.90 -0.94
CA SER A 412 -16.35 26.49 -1.13
C SER A 412 -15.27 25.56 -0.60
N PHE A 413 -13.99 25.96 -0.68
CA PHE A 413 -12.87 25.23 -0.10
C PHE A 413 -13.02 25.06 1.42
N ARG A 414 -13.26 26.16 2.15
CA ARG A 414 -13.41 26.10 3.61
C ARG A 414 -14.67 25.32 4.02
N LEU A 415 -15.78 25.48 3.29
CA LEU A 415 -17.01 24.72 3.52
C LEU A 415 -16.78 23.20 3.44
N ARG A 416 -15.89 22.78 2.53
CA ARG A 416 -15.57 21.38 2.21
C ARG A 416 -14.48 20.77 3.08
N HIS A 417 -13.77 21.61 3.84
CA HIS A 417 -12.74 21.20 4.78
C HIS A 417 -13.32 20.22 5.81
N PHE A 418 -12.50 19.27 6.27
CA PHE A 418 -12.89 18.25 7.24
C PHE A 418 -13.62 18.85 8.44
N SER A 419 -13.02 19.87 9.07
CA SER A 419 -13.60 20.48 10.27
C SER A 419 -14.94 21.19 10.06
N GLN A 420 -15.34 21.46 8.82
CA GLN A 420 -16.60 22.13 8.49
C GLN A 420 -17.67 21.14 8.01
N ARG A 421 -17.31 20.25 7.08
CA ARG A 421 -18.29 19.35 6.44
C ARG A 421 -18.91 18.35 7.41
N ILE A 422 -18.19 17.99 8.47
CA ILE A 422 -18.65 16.97 9.42
C ILE A 422 -19.69 17.49 10.41
N ILE A 423 -19.75 18.81 10.63
CA ILE A 423 -20.44 19.40 11.79
C ILE A 423 -21.92 19.03 11.83
N ASN A 424 -22.59 19.08 10.67
CA ASN A 424 -24.01 18.73 10.58
C ASN A 424 -24.25 17.26 10.93
N ASP A 425 -23.40 16.36 10.43
CA ASP A 425 -23.54 14.93 10.70
C ASP A 425 -23.25 14.65 12.18
N TRP A 426 -22.19 15.25 12.73
CA TRP A 426 -21.81 15.11 14.13
C TRP A 426 -22.89 15.62 15.08
N ASN A 427 -23.39 16.85 14.84
CA ASN A 427 -24.43 17.44 15.66
C ASN A 427 -25.78 16.71 15.55
N ASN A 428 -26.01 15.90 14.52
CA ASN A 428 -27.21 15.09 14.43
C ASN A 428 -27.07 13.71 15.08
N LEU A 429 -25.89 13.35 15.59
CA LEU A 429 -25.71 12.09 16.31
C LEU A 429 -26.42 12.12 17.67
N PRO A 430 -26.98 10.98 18.10
CA PRO A 430 -27.65 10.89 19.39
C PRO A 430 -26.63 10.74 20.53
N VAL A 431 -27.08 11.01 21.77
CA VAL A 431 -26.21 11.07 22.96
C VAL A 431 -25.51 9.73 23.19
N GLU A 432 -26.22 8.62 22.96
CA GLU A 432 -25.74 7.26 23.19
C GLU A 432 -24.53 6.96 22.32
N VAL A 433 -24.56 7.39 21.05
CA VAL A 433 -23.44 7.21 20.11
C VAL A 433 -22.23 8.00 20.59
N ILE A 434 -22.39 9.27 20.94
CA ILE A 434 -21.30 10.17 21.35
C ILE A 434 -20.72 9.83 22.73
N SER A 435 -21.54 9.26 23.61
CA SER A 435 -21.14 8.80 24.94
C SER A 435 -20.27 7.53 24.93
N SER A 436 -20.05 6.93 23.76
CA SER A 436 -19.19 5.76 23.59
C SER A 436 -17.82 5.96 24.25
N LYS A 437 -17.38 4.97 25.03
CA LYS A 437 -16.10 5.03 25.78
C LYS A 437 -14.89 4.62 24.95
N THR A 438 -15.09 3.88 23.86
CA THR A 438 -14.02 3.40 23.00
C THR A 438 -14.34 3.67 21.54
N VAL A 439 -13.30 3.74 20.71
CA VAL A 439 -13.44 3.90 19.26
C VAL A 439 -14.24 2.75 18.64
N GLU A 440 -14.14 1.54 19.18
CA GLU A 440 -14.90 0.38 18.68
C GLU A 440 -16.38 0.45 19.08
N ALA A 441 -16.68 0.85 20.32
CA ALA A 441 -18.07 1.08 20.75
C ALA A 441 -18.73 2.18 19.91
N PHE A 442 -17.99 3.25 19.58
CA PHE A 442 -18.47 4.31 18.70
C PHE A 442 -18.78 3.79 17.29
N LYS A 443 -17.88 3.01 16.70
CA LYS A 443 -18.08 2.36 15.38
C LYS A 443 -19.35 1.51 15.34
N ILE A 444 -19.58 0.67 16.35
CA ILE A 444 -20.77 -0.19 16.42
C ILE A 444 -22.04 0.66 16.56
N SER A 445 -22.00 1.68 17.43
CA SER A 445 -23.15 2.53 17.71
C SER A 445 -23.54 3.38 16.49
N ILE A 446 -22.55 3.94 15.78
CA ILE A 446 -22.83 4.71 14.56
C ILE A 446 -23.30 3.81 13.42
N ASP A 447 -22.77 2.58 13.31
CA ASP A 447 -23.23 1.61 12.31
C ASP A 447 -24.69 1.23 12.52
N ARG A 448 -25.10 1.03 13.79
CA ARG A 448 -26.51 0.80 14.15
C ARG A 448 -27.38 2.02 13.83
N HIS A 449 -26.92 3.22 14.18
CA HIS A 449 -27.67 4.45 13.94
C HIS A 449 -27.85 4.76 12.44
N TRP A 450 -26.91 4.35 11.60
CA TRP A 450 -26.94 4.60 10.14
C TRP A 450 -27.28 3.38 9.29
N GLU A 451 -27.83 2.32 9.89
CA GLU A 451 -28.18 1.08 9.19
C GLU A 451 -29.13 1.33 8.00
N SER A 452 -30.12 2.20 8.16
CA SER A 452 -31.11 2.53 7.12
C SER A 452 -30.51 3.22 5.89
N VAL A 453 -29.37 3.91 6.03
CA VAL A 453 -28.71 4.67 4.96
C VAL A 453 -27.41 3.99 4.48
N MET A 454 -27.15 2.76 4.91
CA MET A 454 -25.89 2.05 4.67
C MET A 454 -25.65 1.73 3.18
N TYR A 455 -26.73 1.42 2.45
CA TYR A 455 -26.68 0.98 1.05
C TYR A 455 -27.17 2.05 0.06
N GLN A 456 -27.72 3.15 0.57
CA GLN A 456 -28.28 4.21 -0.27
C GLN A 456 -27.17 5.04 -0.90
N LEU A 457 -27.37 5.40 -2.17
CA LEU A 457 -26.61 6.45 -2.82
C LEU A 457 -27.28 7.78 -2.50
N ARG A 458 -26.68 8.57 -1.59
CA ARG A 458 -27.15 9.95 -1.38
C ARG A 458 -27.05 10.71 -2.70
N ASN A 459 -28.18 11.24 -3.16
CA ASN A 459 -28.31 12.09 -4.36
C ASN A 459 -27.62 13.46 -4.20
#